data_AF-A0A7N2KQN9-F1
#
_entry.id   AF-A0A7N2KQN9-F1
#
_cell.length_a   1.000
_cell.length_b   1.000
_cell.length_c   1.000
_cell.angle_alpha   90.00
_cell.angle_beta   90.00
_cell.angle_gamma   90.00
#
_symmetry.space_group_name_H-M   'P 1'
#
loop_
_entity.id
_entity.type
_entity.pdbx_description
1 polymer ?
#
loop_
_entity_poly.entity_id
_entity_poly.type
_entity_poly.pdbx_seq_one_letter_code
_entity_poly.pdbx_strand_id
1 'polypeptide(L)' 'MILFNEEKIWGKIDAMRTIVGYKATPQKMYIEELKALYIFTGVEPPALFKEPSDLVEVNEKLQFLMSIVGVK' A
#
# COMPACT_ATOMS: atom_id res chain seq x y z
N MET A 1 4.07 11.33 19.40
CA MET A 1 2.84 10.77 18.79
C MET A 1 2.92 11.07 17.30
N ILE A 2 3.33 10.12 16.48
CA ILE A 2 3.38 10.32 15.02
C ILE A 2 1.94 10.16 14.55
N LEU A 3 1.26 11.27 14.25
CA LEU A 3 0.03 11.22 13.46
C LEU A 3 0.43 10.66 12.10
N PHE A 4 0.09 9.41 11.83
CA PHE A 4 0.15 8.90 10.46
C PHE A 4 -0.84 9.72 9.65
N ASN A 5 -0.32 10.68 8.88
CA ASN A 5 -1.14 11.54 8.05
C ASN A 5 -1.63 10.68 6.87
N GLU A 6 -2.93 10.50 6.77
CA GLU A 6 -3.60 9.78 5.70
C GLU A 6 -3.10 10.17 4.30
N GLU A 7 -2.87 11.47 4.09
CA GLU A 7 -2.32 12.01 2.86
C GLU A 7 -0.92 11.46 2.53
N LYS A 8 -0.07 11.21 3.54
CA LYS A 8 1.26 10.62 3.33
C LYS A 8 1.16 9.17 2.90
N ILE A 9 0.17 8.44 3.40
CA ILE A 9 -0.07 7.04 2.98
C ILE A 9 -0.58 7.02 1.56
N TRP A 10 -1.58 7.85 1.22
CA TRP A 10 -2.05 8.00 -0.16
C TRP A 10 -0.92 8.39 -1.11
N GLY A 11 -0.06 9.34 -0.75
CA GLY A 11 1.08 9.73 -1.57
C GLY A 11 2.05 8.58 -1.84
N LYS A 12 2.31 7.71 -0.85
CA LYS A 12 3.13 6.50 -1.06
C LYS A 12 2.43 5.46 -1.93
N ILE A 13 1.12 5.30 -1.79
CA ILE A 13 0.31 4.40 -2.63
C ILE A 13 0.37 4.88 -4.09
N ASP A 14 0.16 6.17 -4.36
CA ASP A 14 0.23 6.73 -5.72
C ASP A 14 1.63 6.62 -6.34
N ALA A 15 2.67 6.84 -5.54
CA ALA A 15 4.04 6.58 -5.97
C ALA A 15 4.23 5.11 -6.36
N MET A 16 3.76 4.18 -5.54
CA MET A 16 3.81 2.75 -5.86
C MET A 16 3.05 2.42 -7.13
N ARG A 17 1.81 2.90 -7.29
CA ARG A 17 1.01 2.73 -8.51
C ARG A 17 1.79 3.19 -9.74
N THR A 18 2.46 4.32 -9.65
CA THR A 18 3.29 4.86 -10.74
C THR A 18 4.50 3.96 -11.03
N ILE A 19 5.21 3.51 -9.99
CA ILE A 19 6.42 2.70 -10.12
C ILE A 19 6.14 1.32 -10.72
N VAL A 20 5.09 0.65 -10.24
CA VAL A 20 4.70 -0.66 -10.77
C VAL A 20 3.94 -0.53 -12.10
N GLY A 21 3.52 0.67 -12.48
CA GLY A 21 2.74 0.92 -13.69
C GLY A 21 1.27 0.50 -13.56
N TYR A 22 0.71 0.49 -12.35
CA TYR A 22 -0.69 0.18 -12.09
C TYR A 22 -1.59 1.37 -12.47
N LYS A 23 -2.35 1.19 -13.56
CA LYS A 23 -3.20 2.24 -14.16
C LYS A 23 -4.71 2.03 -13.98
N ALA A 24 -5.12 1.10 -13.11
CA ALA A 24 -6.55 0.90 -12.84
C ALA A 24 -7.14 2.09 -12.07
N THR A 25 -8.47 2.25 -12.08
CA THR A 25 -9.15 3.27 -11.28
C THR A 25 -8.78 3.12 -9.79
N PRO A 26 -8.33 4.18 -9.10
CA PRO A 26 -8.04 4.14 -7.67
C PRO A 26 -9.28 3.73 -6.86
N GLN A 27 -9.08 2.83 -5.89
CA GLN A 27 -10.09 2.44 -4.92
C GLN A 27 -10.28 3.56 -3.88
N LYS A 28 -11.44 3.59 -3.22
CA LYS A 28 -11.73 4.60 -2.19
C LYS A 28 -11.05 4.31 -0.86
N MET A 29 -10.74 3.05 -0.59
CA MET A 29 -10.11 2.61 0.66
C MET A 29 -8.65 2.24 0.43
N TYR A 30 -7.75 2.74 1.30
CA TYR A 30 -6.30 2.44 1.26
C TYR A 30 -6.02 0.94 1.19
N ILE A 31 -6.84 0.15 1.88
CA ILE A 31 -6.70 -1.29 2.03
C ILE A 31 -6.99 -2.01 0.72
N GLU A 32 -8.06 -1.62 0.05
CA GLU A 32 -8.46 -2.20 -1.23
C GLU A 32 -7.42 -1.86 -2.30
N GLU A 33 -6.94 -0.62 -2.28
CA GLU A 33 -5.89 -0.17 -3.19
C GLU A 33 -4.58 -0.93 -2.95
N LEU A 34 -4.16 -1.05 -1.68
CA LEU A 34 -2.96 -1.79 -1.32
C LEU A 34 -3.10 -3.28 -1.70
N LYS A 35 -4.24 -3.92 -1.43
CA LYS A 35 -4.52 -5.30 -1.88
C LYS A 35 -4.37 -5.45 -3.38
N ALA A 36 -4.91 -4.50 -4.15
CA ALA A 36 -4.81 -4.52 -5.60
C ALA A 36 -3.35 -4.41 -6.07
N LEU A 37 -2.53 -3.57 -5.42
CA LEU A 37 -1.09 -3.48 -5.68
C LEU A 37 -0.34 -4.78 -5.36
N TYR A 38 -0.66 -5.46 -4.25
CA TYR A 38 -0.08 -6.77 -3.93
C TYR A 38 -0.44 -7.81 -4.99
N ILE A 39 -1.71 -7.89 -5.39
CA ILE A 39 -2.17 -8.82 -6.45
C ILE A 39 -1.46 -8.50 -7.78
N PHE A 40 -1.37 -7.22 -8.13
CA PHE A 40 -0.77 -6.78 -9.39
C PHE A 40 0.73 -7.07 -9.47
N THR A 41 1.46 -6.88 -8.36
CA THR A 41 2.89 -7.19 -8.28
C THR A 41 3.18 -8.69 -8.14
N GLY A 42 2.16 -9.50 -7.83
CA GLY A 42 2.32 -10.93 -7.56
C GLY A 42 3.00 -11.23 -6.21
N VAL A 43 3.17 -10.22 -5.36
CA VAL A 43 3.75 -10.39 -4.01
C VAL A 43 2.68 -10.96 -3.09
N GLU A 44 3.01 -12.03 -2.37
CA GLU A 44 2.14 -12.54 -1.32
C GLU A 44 2.23 -11.63 -0.08
N PRO A 45 1.10 -11.15 0.46
CA PRO A 45 1.14 -10.30 1.64
C PRO A 45 1.58 -11.08 2.88
N PRO A 46 2.44 -10.49 3.73
CA PRO A 46 3.04 -11.17 4.88
C PRO A 46 2.04 -11.56 5.98
N ALA A 47 0.82 -11.03 5.95
CA ALA A 47 -0.26 -11.39 6.85
C ALA A 47 -1.62 -11.27 6.14
N LEU A 48 -2.63 -11.96 6.66
CA LEU A 48 -4.03 -11.77 6.26
C LEU A 48 -4.34 -10.27 6.27
N PHE A 49 -4.79 -9.75 5.13
CA PHE A 49 -5.46 -8.46 5.09
C PHE A 49 -6.86 -8.59 5.74
N LYS A 50 -6.89 -8.81 7.06
CA LYS A 50 -8.00 -8.31 7.88
C LYS A 50 -8.00 -6.79 7.73
N GLU A 51 -9.18 -6.17 7.84
CA GLU A 51 -9.29 -4.71 7.83
C GLU A 51 -8.27 -4.15 8.83
N PRO A 52 -7.17 -3.50 8.38
CA PRO A 52 -6.18 -2.98 9.29
C PRO A 52 -6.88 -2.00 10.22
N SER A 53 -6.66 -2.24 11.50
CA SER A 53 -7.32 -1.49 12.56
C SER A 53 -6.72 -0.08 12.70
N ASP A 54 -5.54 0.11 12.13
CA ASP A 54 -4.74 1.32 12.26
C ASP A 54 -3.92 1.61 10.97
N LEU A 55 -3.69 2.90 10.72
CA LEU A 55 -2.88 3.42 9.61
C LEU A 55 -1.42 2.95 9.69
N VAL A 56 -0.95 2.61 10.90
CA VAL A 56 0.38 2.01 11.14
C VAL A 56 0.53 0.72 10.33
N GLU A 57 -0.45 -0.17 10.40
CA GLU A 57 -0.41 -1.48 9.74
C GLU A 57 -0.47 -1.34 8.21
N VAL A 58 -1.27 -0.39 7.71
CA VAL A 58 -1.31 -0.05 6.28
C VAL A 58 0.07 0.43 5.81
N ASN A 59 0.70 1.32 6.57
CA ASN A 59 2.02 1.83 6.22
C ASN A 59 3.10 0.74 6.28
N GLU A 60 3.09 -0.14 7.27
CA GLU A 60 4.03 -1.26 7.37
C GLU A 60 3.94 -2.20 6.17
N LYS A 61 2.71 -2.60 5.77
CA LYS A 61 2.48 -3.42 4.58
C LYS A 61 2.91 -2.71 3.30
N LEU A 62 2.59 -1.42 3.18
CA LEU A 62 3.03 -0.62 2.02
C LEU A 62 4.56 -0.53 1.94
N GLN A 63 5.24 -0.31 3.06
CA GLN A 63 6.72 -0.28 3.13
C GLN A 63 7.33 -1.63 2.79
N PHE A 64 6.71 -2.74 3.22
CA PHE A 64 7.12 -4.07 2.81
C PHE A 64 7.04 -4.23 1.29
N LEU A 65 5.89 -3.86 0.68
CA LEU A 65 5.74 -3.94 -0.76
C LEU A 65 6.75 -3.06 -1.50
N MET A 66 6.98 -1.83 -1.02
CA MET A 66 8.02 -0.94 -1.55
C MET A 66 9.40 -1.59 -1.52
N SER A 67 9.77 -2.23 -0.40
CA SER A 67 11.05 -2.94 -0.25
C SER A 67 11.21 -4.07 -1.27
N ILE A 68 10.15 -4.85 -1.52
CA ILE A 68 10.16 -5.93 -2.51
C ILE A 68 10.30 -5.40 -3.95
N VAL A 69 9.59 -4.34 -4.28
CA VAL A 69 9.68 -3.69 -5.60
C VAL A 69 11.02 -2.94 -5.78
N GLY A 70 11.79 -2.73 -4.70
CA GLY A 70 13.07 -2.04 -4.73
C GLY A 70 12.96 -0.52 -4.63
N VAL A 71 11.85 -0.03 -4.08
CA VAL A 71 11.59 1.39 -3.81
C VAL A 71 12.10 1.73 -2.41
N LYS A 72 13.05 2.66 -2.30
CA LYS A 72 13.58 3.19 -1.04
C LYS A 72 12.93 4.51 -0.67
#